data_AF-A0A4S0JN27-F1
#
_entry.id   AF-A0A4S0JN27-F1
#
_cell.length_a   1.000
_cell.length_b   1.000
_cell.length_c   1.000
_cell.angle_alpha   90.00
_cell.angle_beta   90.00
_cell.angle_gamma   90.00
#
_symmetry.space_group_name_H-M   'P 1'
#
loop_
_entity.id
_entity.type
_entity.pdbx_description
1 polymer ?
#
loop_
_entity_poly.entity_id
_entity_poly.type
_entity_poly.pdbx_seq_one_letter_code
_entity_poly.pdbx_strand_id
1 'polypeptide(L)'
;MSNRLPPAWAKHLKTQPSPKAASPKAAPYKAQSKAGPDRSHADDLLLRQALELQQAQRLSEAEELCLRVLARTPNHPLALYILGTLGLDFDNEKSLRYFARAVAEDPRNPY
;
A
#
# COMPACT_ATOMS: atom_id res chain seq x y z
N MET A 1 -47.42 -35.95 1.86
CA MET A 1 -47.96 -36.14 0.49
C MET A 1 -47.66 -34.88 -0.31
N SER A 2 -47.12 -35.10 -1.50
CA SER A 2 -46.50 -34.16 -2.43
C SER A 2 -47.38 -32.97 -2.81
N ASN A 3 -46.77 -31.79 -2.99
CA ASN A 3 -47.03 -30.94 -4.17
C ASN A 3 -45.94 -29.88 -4.30
N ARG A 4 -44.92 -30.08 -5.16
CA ARG A 4 -44.88 -29.75 -6.60
C ARG A 4 -44.85 -28.23 -6.88
N LEU A 5 -43.64 -27.72 -7.09
CA LEU A 5 -43.37 -26.60 -7.99
C LEU A 5 -43.87 -26.98 -9.41
N PRO A 6 -44.39 -26.04 -10.23
CA PRO A 6 -43.56 -25.20 -11.12
C PRO A 6 -44.24 -23.85 -11.51
N PRO A 7 -43.96 -23.20 -12.66
CA PRO A 7 -42.79 -22.39 -13.03
C PRO A 7 -43.18 -20.92 -13.36
N ALA A 8 -42.46 -19.92 -12.83
CA ALA A 8 -42.56 -18.56 -13.34
C ALA A 8 -41.18 -17.90 -13.36
N TRP A 9 -40.56 -17.93 -14.53
CA TRP A 9 -39.39 -17.14 -14.83
C TRP A 9 -39.70 -15.65 -14.78
N ALA A 10 -38.74 -14.92 -14.24
CA ALA A 10 -38.33 -13.58 -14.68
C ALA A 10 -39.33 -12.44 -14.49
N LYS A 11 -39.41 -11.89 -13.27
CA LYS A 11 -39.44 -10.43 -12.99
C LYS A 11 -38.71 -10.22 -11.65
N HIS A 12 -37.97 -9.12 -11.50
CA HIS A 12 -37.07 -8.79 -10.36
C HIS A 12 -35.60 -9.22 -10.47
N LEU A 13 -34.99 -9.07 -11.65
CA LEU A 13 -33.58 -8.65 -11.73
C LEU A 13 -33.57 -7.13 -11.92
N LYS A 14 -33.63 -6.40 -10.80
CA LYS A 14 -33.27 -4.98 -10.77
C LYS A 14 -32.49 -4.71 -9.49
N THR A 15 -31.17 -4.67 -9.67
CA THR A 15 -30.19 -3.87 -8.91
C THR A 15 -30.19 -4.04 -7.39
N GLN A 16 -29.35 -4.97 -6.92
CA GLN A 16 -28.72 -4.86 -5.60
C GLN A 16 -27.66 -3.74 -5.65
N PRO A 17 -27.73 -2.70 -4.79
CA PRO A 17 -26.56 -1.92 -4.46
C PRO A 17 -25.69 -2.72 -3.48
N SER A 18 -24.43 -2.88 -3.84
CA SER A 18 -23.37 -3.61 -3.13
C SER A 18 -23.30 -3.27 -1.64
N PRO A 19 -22.90 -4.21 -0.76
CA PRO A 19 -22.52 -3.87 0.60
C PRO A 19 -21.28 -2.98 0.50
N LYS A 20 -21.43 -1.74 0.98
CA LYS A 20 -20.38 -0.75 1.13
C LYS A 20 -19.39 -1.28 2.17
N ALA A 21 -18.50 -2.16 1.73
CA ALA A 21 -17.23 -2.38 2.40
C ALA A 21 -16.64 -1.00 2.60
N ALA A 22 -16.51 -0.61 3.87
CA ALA A 22 -15.88 0.63 4.27
C ALA A 22 -14.41 0.56 3.81
N SER A 23 -14.17 0.96 2.57
CA SER A 23 -12.88 1.48 2.17
C SER A 23 -12.57 2.57 3.20
N PRO A 24 -11.46 2.50 3.97
CA PRO A 24 -10.97 3.69 4.61
C PRO A 24 -10.66 4.63 3.45
N LYS A 25 -11.52 5.64 3.34
CA LYS A 25 -11.46 6.78 2.46
C LYS A 25 -9.99 7.19 2.33
N ALA A 26 -9.34 6.76 1.25
CA ALA A 26 -8.07 7.31 0.82
C ALA A 26 -8.39 8.76 0.43
N ALA A 27 -8.37 9.61 1.46
CA ALA A 27 -8.40 11.04 1.29
C ALA A 27 -7.31 11.39 0.27
N PRO A 28 -7.54 12.36 -0.63
CA PRO A 28 -6.46 12.88 -1.43
C PRO A 28 -5.54 13.58 -0.42
N TYR A 29 -4.48 12.93 0.02
CA TYR A 29 -3.43 13.55 0.81
C TYR A 29 -2.58 14.42 -0.14
N LYS A 30 -3.23 15.38 -0.81
CA LYS A 30 -2.60 16.68 -1.04
C LYS A 30 -2.41 17.34 0.33
N ALA A 31 -1.52 16.77 1.13
CA ALA A 31 -1.16 17.25 2.44
C ALA A 31 0.35 17.11 2.57
N GLN A 32 1.01 18.10 1.98
CA GLN A 32 2.15 18.76 2.60
C GLN A 32 3.49 18.05 2.45
N SER A 33 4.12 18.30 1.30
CA SER A 33 5.55 18.58 1.17
C SER A 33 6.03 19.78 2.02
N LYS A 34 5.63 19.82 3.31
CA LYS A 34 6.12 20.76 4.33
C LYS A 34 7.13 20.12 5.29
N ALA A 35 7.80 19.04 4.87
CA ALA A 35 9.08 18.70 5.47
C ALA A 35 10.08 19.74 4.98
N GLY A 36 10.65 20.55 5.88
CA GLY A 36 11.79 21.40 5.51
C GLY A 36 12.90 20.55 4.87
N PRO A 37 13.75 21.12 4.00
CA PRO A 37 14.73 20.38 3.21
C PRO A 37 15.63 19.46 4.06
N ASP A 38 15.88 19.84 5.32
CA ASP A 38 16.63 19.05 6.30
C ASP A 38 15.98 17.71 6.67
N ARG A 39 14.65 17.66 6.82
CA ARG A 39 13.94 16.44 7.22
C ARG A 39 13.87 15.44 6.07
N SER A 40 13.60 15.90 4.85
CA SER A 40 13.63 15.05 3.65
C SER A 40 15.02 14.46 3.44
N HIS A 41 16.08 15.27 3.61
CA HIS A 41 17.45 14.79 3.49
C HIS A 41 17.81 13.73 4.55
N ALA A 42 17.33 13.90 5.79
CA ALA A 42 17.51 12.89 6.83
C ALA A 42 16.76 11.58 6.51
N ASP A 43 15.56 11.67 5.90
CA ASP A 43 14.79 10.51 5.48
C ASP A 43 15.48 9.78 4.32
N ASP A 44 16.03 10.50 3.34
CA ASP A 44 16.87 9.95 2.26
C ASP A 44 18.07 9.15 2.79
N LEU A 45 18.75 9.63 3.84
CA LEU A 45 19.87 8.92 4.46
C LEU A 45 19.43 7.60 5.11
N LEU A 46 18.27 7.59 5.79
CA LEU A 46 17.72 6.37 6.37
C LEU A 46 17.35 5.35 5.29
N LEU A 47 16.82 5.79 4.15
CA LEU A 47 16.45 4.93 3.03
C LEU A 47 17.67 4.33 2.33
N ARG A 48 18.74 5.11 2.16
CA ARG A 48 20.02 4.58 1.65
C ARG A 48 20.56 3.47 2.56
N GLN A 49 20.50 3.67 3.87
CA GLN A 49 20.93 2.65 4.81
C GLN A 49 20.02 1.41 4.81
N ALA A 50 18.70 1.58 4.62
CA ALA A 50 17.78 0.46 4.44
C ALA A 50 18.14 -0.39 3.20
N LEU A 51 18.56 0.24 2.09
CA LEU A 51 19.04 -0.47 0.90
C LEU A 51 20.32 -1.25 1.15
N GLU A 52 21.27 -0.69 1.89
CA GLU A 52 22.50 -1.40 2.28
C GLU A 52 22.18 -2.62 3.16
N LEU A 53 21.26 -2.47 4.11
CA LEU A 53 20.81 -3.57 4.97
C LEU A 53 20.06 -4.64 4.18
N GLN A 54 19.27 -4.27 3.17
CA GLN A 54 18.62 -5.21 2.26
C GLN A 54 19.65 -6.01 1.47
N GLN A 55 20.70 -5.38 0.95
CA GLN A 55 21.81 -6.08 0.29
C GLN A 55 22.57 -7.01 1.26
N ALA A 56 22.66 -6.62 2.53
CA ALA A 56 23.23 -7.44 3.60
C ALA A 56 22.28 -8.53 4.14
N GLN A 57 21.11 -8.74 3.51
CA GLN A 57 20.07 -9.68 3.97
C GLN A 57 19.51 -9.40 5.38
N ARG A 58 19.73 -8.20 5.92
CA ARG A 58 19.22 -7.73 7.23
C ARG A 58 17.85 -7.08 7.05
N LEU A 59 16.88 -7.87 6.59
CA LEU A 59 15.55 -7.38 6.18
C LEU A 59 14.79 -6.71 7.34
N SER A 60 14.92 -7.23 8.56
CA SER A 60 14.24 -6.67 9.74
C SER A 60 14.69 -5.24 10.04
N GLU A 61 15.97 -4.95 9.96
CA GLU A 61 16.49 -3.60 10.23
C GLU A 61 16.17 -2.64 9.09
N ALA A 62 16.19 -3.12 7.84
CA ALA A 62 15.73 -2.34 6.70
C ALA A 62 14.25 -1.95 6.86
N GLU A 63 13.41 -2.88 7.31
CA GLU A 63 11.99 -2.62 7.60
C GLU A 63 11.83 -1.54 8.68
N GLU A 64 12.57 -1.64 9.79
CA GLU A 64 12.51 -0.63 10.86
C GLU A 64 12.88 0.77 10.38
N LEU A 65 13.93 0.89 9.55
CA LEU A 65 14.31 2.18 8.97
C LEU A 65 13.22 2.74 8.04
N CYS A 66 12.63 1.90 7.19
CA CYS A 66 11.53 2.32 6.33
C CYS A 66 10.28 2.71 7.12
N LEU A 67 9.94 1.99 8.19
CA LEU A 67 8.83 2.34 9.09
C LEU A 67 9.07 3.67 9.80
N ARG A 68 10.31 3.96 10.22
CA ARG A 68 10.68 5.26 10.79
C ARG A 68 10.51 6.39 9.80
N VAL A 69 10.87 6.17 8.53
CA VAL A 69 10.63 7.14 7.46
C VAL A 69 9.13 7.33 7.26
N LEU A 70 8.34 6.26 7.15
CA LEU A 70 6.89 6.36 7.02
C LEU A 70 6.21 7.02 8.22
N ALA A 71 6.73 6.87 9.43
CA ALA A 71 6.20 7.58 10.59
C ALA A 71 6.34 9.11 10.46
N ARG A 72 7.37 9.58 9.73
CA ARG A 72 7.64 11.01 9.47
C ARG A 72 6.99 11.49 8.17
N THR A 73 7.04 10.66 7.14
CA THR A 73 6.51 10.87 5.80
C THR A 73 5.68 9.64 5.39
N PRO A 74 4.38 9.58 5.78
CA PRO A 74 3.52 8.40 5.63
C PRO A 74 3.38 7.82 4.23
N ASN A 75 3.78 8.58 3.23
CA ASN A 75 3.54 8.36 1.83
C ASN A 75 4.82 8.53 1.00
N HIS A 76 5.97 8.22 1.62
CA HIS A 76 7.24 8.25 0.91
C HIS A 76 7.33 7.09 -0.09
N PRO A 77 7.45 7.35 -1.41
CA PRO A 77 7.37 6.31 -2.43
C PRO A 77 8.52 5.30 -2.31
N LEU A 78 9.76 5.76 -2.08
CA LEU A 78 10.91 4.87 -1.90
C LEU A 78 10.82 3.98 -0.65
N ALA A 79 10.24 4.46 0.47
CA ALA A 79 10.05 3.65 1.67
C ALA A 79 9.02 2.53 1.45
N LEU A 80 7.92 2.86 0.76
CA LEU A 80 6.90 1.88 0.36
C LEU A 80 7.48 0.84 -0.62
N TYR A 81 8.33 1.28 -1.56
CA TYR A 81 9.00 0.38 -2.48
C TYR A 81 9.92 -0.60 -1.75
N ILE A 82 10.78 -0.11 -0.85
CA ILE A 82 11.71 -0.96 -0.09
C ILE A 82 10.92 -1.98 0.75
N LEU A 83 9.89 -1.56 1.49
CA LEU A 83 9.00 -2.49 2.22
C LEU A 83 8.33 -3.52 1.30
N GLY A 84 7.95 -3.09 0.09
CA GLY A 84 7.47 -4.00 -0.95
C GLY A 84 8.51 -5.04 -1.32
N THR A 85 9.78 -4.66 -1.52
CA THR A 85 10.84 -5.62 -1.85
C THR A 85 11.19 -6.56 -0.69
N LEU A 86 11.15 -6.07 0.56
CA LEU A 86 11.41 -6.89 1.75
C LEU A 86 10.35 -7.99 1.95
N GLY A 87 9.11 -7.74 1.51
CA GLY A 87 7.99 -8.68 1.63
C GLY A 87 7.92 -9.76 0.54
N LEU A 88 8.73 -9.70 -0.51
CA LEU A 88 8.59 -10.59 -1.68
C LEU A 88 8.79 -12.08 -1.34
N ASP A 89 9.70 -12.38 -0.41
CA ASP A 89 9.95 -13.76 0.04
C ASP A 89 8.91 -14.28 1.04
N PHE A 90 8.14 -13.40 1.68
CA PHE A 90 7.23 -13.76 2.77
C PHE A 90 5.75 -13.67 2.38
N ASP A 91 5.34 -12.56 1.77
CA ASP A 91 3.95 -12.27 1.44
C ASP A 91 3.85 -11.36 0.22
N ASN A 92 3.79 -12.01 -0.94
CA ASN A 92 3.69 -11.34 -2.24
C ASN A 92 2.44 -10.46 -2.37
N GLU A 93 1.32 -10.83 -1.74
CA GLU A 93 0.12 -10.00 -1.75
C GLU A 93 0.34 -8.69 -0.99
N LYS A 94 1.00 -8.76 0.17
CA LYS A 94 1.36 -7.60 0.96
C LYS A 94 2.34 -6.70 0.21
N SER A 95 3.35 -7.27 -0.44
CA SER A 95 4.28 -6.54 -1.30
C SER A 95 3.58 -5.78 -2.42
N LEU A 96 2.67 -6.45 -3.14
CA LEU A 96 1.90 -5.82 -4.21
C LEU A 96 1.08 -4.64 -3.73
N ARG A 97 0.51 -4.70 -2.51
CA ARG A 97 -0.20 -3.55 -1.91
C ARG A 97 0.73 -2.39 -1.64
N TYR A 98 1.95 -2.64 -1.17
CA TYR A 98 2.94 -1.59 -0.95
C TYR A 98 3.40 -0.95 -2.26
N PHE A 99 3.68 -1.76 -3.30
CA PHE A 99 4.02 -1.23 -4.63
C PHE A 99 2.87 -0.45 -5.25
N ALA A 100 1.64 -0.96 -5.19
CA ALA A 100 0.46 -0.26 -5.69
C ALA A 100 0.28 1.10 -5.00
N ARG A 101 0.56 1.17 -3.70
CA ARG A 101 0.56 2.42 -2.96
C ARG A 101 1.68 3.33 -3.45
N ALA A 102 2.93 2.87 -3.55
CA ALA A 102 4.06 3.66 -4.05
C ALA A 102 3.80 4.30 -5.43
N VAL A 103 3.22 3.54 -6.36
CA VAL A 103 2.88 4.04 -7.71
C VAL A 103 1.69 5.01 -7.69
N ALA A 104 0.73 4.83 -6.79
CA ALA A 104 -0.37 5.77 -6.61
C ALA A 104 0.11 7.11 -6.01
N GLU A 105 1.16 7.06 -5.17
CA GLU A 105 1.80 8.21 -4.55
C GLU A 105 2.60 9.04 -5.56
N ASP A 106 3.52 8.39 -6.28
CA ASP A 106 4.33 9.04 -7.31
C ASP A 106 4.39 8.17 -8.58
N PRO A 107 3.48 8.43 -9.54
CA PRO A 107 3.40 7.66 -10.79
C PRO A 107 4.60 7.87 -11.72
N ARG A 108 5.48 8.83 -11.41
CA ARG A 108 6.67 9.19 -12.21
C ARG A 108 7.96 8.73 -11.53
N ASN A 109 7.85 7.96 -10.45
CA ASN A 109 8.98 7.49 -9.69
C ASN A 109 9.81 6.54 -10.57
N PRO A 110 11.11 6.83 -10.80
CA PRO A 110 11.94 6.03 -11.70
C PRO A 110 12.44 4.71 -11.08
N TYR A 111 12.10 4.43 -9.83
CA TYR A 111 12.46 3.22 -9.08
C TYR A 111 11.38 2.15 -9.15
#